data_AF-A0A5C6V9U9-F1
#
_entry.id   AF-A0A5C6V9U9-F1
#
_cell.length_a   1.000
_cell.length_b   1.000
_cell.length_c   1.000
_cell.angle_alpha   90.00
_cell.angle_beta   90.00
_cell.angle_gamma   90.00
#
_symmetry.space_group_name_H-M   'P 1'
#
loop_
_entity.id
_entity.type
_entity.pdbx_description
1 polymer ?
#
loop_
_entity_poly.entity_id
_entity_poly.type
_entity_poly.pdbx_seq_one_letter_code
_entity_poly.pdbx_strand_id
1 'polypeptide(L)'
;MKRLISISLIAVLSVVLIYWVDFSDFEIGKYDDFQEAIEKGIPYKVNDIIHTEIYDNVTIVMYTTDPNKEDFPLVNYEALALAFFKGSDKEGWENVGHHGWTHYENDNMTLHIEPLREYDNKGNELHEFYVVFGEVNNPGIVKVETKTKEEESFEEAEIIHHQDKSKRYYFNIGRESIVRGLSESGDVIDRQGG
;
A
#
# COMPACT_ATOMS: atom_id res chain seq x y z
N MET A 1 -41.14 -0.80 -42.99
CA MET A 1 -41.06 0.38 -42.07
C MET A 1 -40.55 0.02 -40.67
N LYS A 2 -41.12 -0.96 -39.94
CA LYS A 2 -40.67 -1.31 -38.57
C LYS A 2 -39.18 -1.70 -38.42
N ARG A 3 -38.58 -2.40 -39.40
CA ARG A 3 -37.16 -2.79 -39.38
C ARG A 3 -36.17 -1.63 -39.59
N LEU A 4 -36.54 -0.64 -40.40
CA LEU A 4 -35.70 0.55 -40.66
C LEU A 4 -35.65 1.47 -39.43
N ILE A 5 -36.77 1.61 -38.72
CA ILE A 5 -36.85 2.36 -37.46
C ILE A 5 -35.99 1.70 -36.38
N SER A 6 -35.98 0.36 -36.31
CA SER A 6 -35.17 -0.40 -35.36
C SER A 6 -33.65 -0.23 -35.58
N ILE A 7 -33.20 -0.22 -36.83
CA ILE A 7 -31.76 -0.06 -37.15
C ILE A 7 -31.30 1.38 -36.86
N SER A 8 -32.13 2.37 -37.19
CA SER A 8 -31.84 3.77 -36.87
C SER A 8 -31.77 4.02 -35.36
N LEU A 9 -32.61 3.36 -34.57
CA LEU A 9 -32.62 3.51 -33.11
C LEU A 9 -31.35 2.90 -32.48
N ILE A 10 -30.91 1.74 -32.98
CA ILE A 10 -29.67 1.10 -32.52
C ILE A 10 -28.47 1.99 -32.84
N ALA A 11 -28.38 2.53 -34.05
CA ALA A 11 -27.26 3.41 -34.44
C ALA A 11 -27.20 4.68 -33.58
N VAL A 12 -28.36 5.30 -33.26
CA VAL A 12 -28.41 6.46 -32.36
C VAL A 12 -28.00 6.08 -30.94
N LEU A 13 -28.45 4.94 -30.41
CA LEU A 13 -28.03 4.44 -29.10
C LEU A 13 -26.53 4.17 -29.04
N SER A 14 -25.94 3.60 -30.09
CA SER A 14 -24.49 3.38 -30.17
C SER A 14 -23.71 4.68 -30.16
N VAL A 15 -24.16 5.69 -30.93
CA VAL A 15 -23.51 7.01 -30.95
C VAL A 15 -23.65 7.71 -29.60
N VAL A 16 -24.82 7.62 -28.95
CA VAL A 16 -25.02 8.18 -27.60
C VAL A 16 -24.13 7.46 -26.58
N LEU A 17 -23.98 6.14 -26.66
CA LEU A 17 -23.08 5.38 -25.78
C LEU A 17 -21.61 5.75 -26.01
N ILE A 18 -21.17 5.89 -27.26
CA ILE A 18 -19.79 6.31 -27.59
C ILE A 18 -19.56 7.73 -27.08
N TYR A 19 -20.49 8.65 -27.33
CA TYR A 19 -20.38 10.03 -26.83
C TYR A 19 -20.40 10.06 -25.31
N TRP A 20 -21.19 9.20 -24.67
CA TRP A 20 -21.25 9.12 -23.22
C TRP A 20 -19.97 8.55 -22.63
N VAL A 21 -19.33 7.57 -23.28
CA VAL A 21 -18.02 7.03 -22.88
C VAL A 21 -16.90 8.05 -23.13
N ASP A 22 -16.90 8.74 -24.27
CA ASP A 22 -15.88 9.75 -24.63
C ASP A 22 -16.00 11.04 -23.77
N PHE A 23 -17.19 11.33 -23.22
CA PHE A 23 -17.43 12.50 -22.36
C PHE A 23 -17.59 12.16 -20.88
N SER A 24 -17.73 10.88 -20.53
CA SER A 24 -17.54 10.44 -19.15
C SER A 24 -16.05 10.36 -18.91
N ASP A 25 -15.56 10.92 -17.80
CA ASP A 25 -14.19 10.70 -17.31
C ASP A 25 -14.00 9.24 -16.82
N PHE A 26 -14.72 8.27 -17.41
CA PHE A 26 -14.72 6.86 -17.04
C PHE A 26 -13.46 6.19 -17.59
N GLU A 27 -12.39 6.27 -16.83
CA GLU A 27 -11.18 5.49 -17.08
C GLU A 27 -11.29 4.12 -16.39
N ILE A 28 -11.16 3.05 -17.19
CA ILE A 28 -11.18 1.68 -16.69
C ILE A 28 -10.02 1.49 -15.72
N GLY A 29 -10.31 1.14 -14.47
CA GLY A 29 -9.31 0.91 -13.42
C GLY A 29 -9.22 2.02 -12.38
N LYS A 30 -9.97 3.13 -12.55
CA LYS A 30 -10.12 4.16 -11.53
C LYS A 30 -11.36 3.95 -10.66
N TYR A 31 -11.23 4.29 -9.38
CA TYR A 31 -12.28 4.24 -8.36
C TYR A 31 -12.77 5.66 -8.03
N ASP A 32 -14.05 5.83 -7.71
CA ASP A 32 -14.67 7.15 -7.57
C ASP A 32 -14.22 7.85 -6.28
N ASP A 33 -14.00 7.08 -5.21
CA ASP A 33 -13.51 7.59 -3.93
C ASP A 33 -12.44 6.69 -3.30
N PHE A 34 -11.72 7.24 -2.33
CA PHE A 34 -10.58 6.55 -1.73
C PHE A 34 -10.96 5.27 -0.98
N GLN A 35 -12.14 5.22 -0.35
CA GLN A 35 -12.59 4.03 0.35
C GLN A 35 -12.91 2.91 -0.65
N GLU A 36 -13.58 3.24 -1.76
CA GLU A 36 -13.79 2.30 -2.85
C GLU A 36 -12.45 1.78 -3.41
N ALA A 37 -11.45 2.65 -3.54
CA ALA A 37 -10.12 2.27 -4.01
C ALA A 37 -9.45 1.25 -3.08
N ILE A 38 -9.58 1.42 -1.76
CA ILE A 38 -9.08 0.45 -0.78
C ILE A 38 -9.85 -0.87 -0.88
N GLU A 39 -11.18 -0.82 -0.92
CA GLU A 39 -12.04 -2.00 -0.92
C GLU A 39 -11.93 -2.86 -2.18
N LYS A 40 -11.72 -2.22 -3.34
CA LYS A 40 -11.73 -2.91 -4.65
C LYS A 40 -10.35 -2.97 -5.31
N GLY A 41 -9.49 -2.00 -5.03
CA GLY A 41 -8.15 -1.90 -5.60
C GLY A 41 -7.11 -2.76 -4.90
N ILE A 42 -7.39 -3.26 -3.70
CA ILE A 42 -6.54 -4.22 -2.99
C ILE A 42 -7.14 -5.62 -3.21
N PRO A 43 -6.37 -6.60 -3.73
CA PRO A 43 -6.92 -7.92 -4.07
C PRO A 43 -7.22 -8.79 -2.84
N TYR A 44 -6.68 -8.42 -1.67
CA TYR A 44 -6.94 -9.10 -0.40
C TYR A 44 -7.89 -8.27 0.46
N LYS A 45 -8.67 -8.95 1.30
CA LYS A 45 -9.58 -8.27 2.22
C LYS A 45 -8.78 -7.51 3.28
N VAL A 46 -8.87 -6.19 3.24
CA VAL A 46 -8.32 -5.33 4.29
C VAL A 46 -9.07 -5.58 5.60
N ASN A 47 -8.33 -5.91 6.66
CA ASN A 47 -8.84 -6.04 8.01
C ASN A 47 -8.84 -4.68 8.70
N ASP A 48 -7.67 -4.06 8.81
CA ASP A 48 -7.48 -2.76 9.44
C ASP A 48 -6.48 -1.90 8.65
N ILE A 49 -6.73 -0.59 8.59
CA ILE A 49 -5.76 0.41 8.10
C ILE A 49 -4.93 0.87 9.30
N ILE A 50 -3.62 0.67 9.23
CA ILE A 50 -2.67 0.98 10.30
C ILE A 50 -2.10 2.39 10.13
N HIS A 51 -1.74 2.77 8.91
CA HIS A 51 -1.15 4.07 8.60
C HIS A 51 -1.51 4.50 7.18
N THR A 52 -1.56 5.82 6.97
CA THR A 52 -1.71 6.39 5.62
C THR A 52 -0.81 7.61 5.51
N GLU A 53 0.00 7.64 4.47
CA GLU A 53 0.95 8.73 4.24
C GLU A 53 0.99 9.09 2.75
N ILE A 54 1.12 10.38 2.47
CA ILE A 54 1.29 10.86 1.09
C ILE A 54 2.76 11.19 0.88
N TYR A 55 3.37 10.55 -0.11
CA TYR A 55 4.75 10.81 -0.52
C TYR A 55 4.84 10.76 -2.04
N ASP A 56 5.52 11.74 -2.64
CA ASP A 56 5.70 11.84 -4.09
C ASP A 56 4.39 11.70 -4.90
N ASN A 57 3.32 12.35 -4.42
CA ASN A 57 1.96 12.28 -4.98
C ASN A 57 1.33 10.88 -5.01
N VAL A 58 1.87 9.94 -4.23
CA VAL A 58 1.32 8.61 -4.01
C VAL A 58 0.82 8.52 -2.56
N THR A 59 -0.41 8.05 -2.39
CA THR A 59 -0.97 7.71 -1.08
C THR A 59 -0.60 6.27 -0.76
N ILE A 60 0.23 6.10 0.27
CA ILE A 60 0.71 4.82 0.77
C ILE A 60 -0.23 4.41 1.91
N VAL A 61 -0.80 3.21 1.82
CA VAL A 61 -1.68 2.63 2.84
C VAL A 61 -1.00 1.42 3.43
N MET A 62 -0.67 1.48 4.73
CA MET A 62 -0.24 0.31 5.49
C MET A 62 -1.45 -0.32 6.17
N TYR A 63 -1.66 -1.61 5.93
CA TYR A 63 -2.86 -2.32 6.37
C TYR A 63 -2.54 -3.76 6.76
N THR A 64 -3.47 -4.38 7.48
CA THR A 64 -3.43 -5.82 7.75
C THR A 64 -4.42 -6.59 6.89
N THR A 65 -4.08 -7.84 6.58
CA THR A 65 -4.93 -8.74 5.80
C THR A 65 -4.73 -10.19 6.22
N ASP A 66 -5.77 -11.00 6.12
CA ASP A 66 -5.65 -12.44 6.21
C ASP A 66 -5.29 -13.03 4.83
N PRO A 67 -4.31 -13.96 4.75
CA PRO A 67 -4.05 -14.71 3.53
C PRO A 67 -5.29 -15.46 3.04
N ASN A 68 -5.48 -15.50 1.71
CA ASN A 68 -6.60 -16.21 1.12
C ASN A 68 -6.55 -17.70 1.51
N LYS A 69 -7.56 -18.18 2.24
CA LYS A 69 -7.65 -19.56 2.71
C LYS A 69 -7.80 -20.57 1.58
N GLU A 70 -8.28 -20.15 0.41
CA GLU A 70 -8.35 -21.03 -0.77
C GLU A 70 -6.94 -21.35 -1.28
N ASP A 71 -6.06 -20.34 -1.32
CA ASP A 71 -4.67 -20.48 -1.76
C ASP A 71 -3.76 -21.04 -0.65
N PHE A 72 -4.05 -20.69 0.61
CA PHE A 72 -3.24 -21.00 1.79
C PHE A 72 -4.08 -21.54 2.96
N PRO A 73 -4.66 -22.76 2.86
CA PRO A 73 -5.62 -23.28 3.82
C PRO A 73 -5.07 -23.52 5.23
N LEU A 74 -3.75 -23.68 5.37
CA LEU A 74 -3.09 -23.95 6.65
C LEU A 74 -2.56 -22.68 7.34
N VAL A 75 -2.58 -21.54 6.65
CA VAL A 75 -2.06 -20.28 7.17
C VAL A 75 -3.09 -19.65 8.09
N ASN A 76 -2.70 -19.27 9.30
CA ASN A 76 -3.58 -18.65 10.29
C ASN A 76 -2.92 -17.48 11.03
N TYR A 77 -2.21 -16.66 10.28
CA TYR A 77 -1.67 -15.39 10.74
C TYR A 77 -2.35 -14.24 9.99
N GLU A 78 -2.32 -13.08 10.60
CA GLU A 78 -2.60 -11.81 9.92
C GLU A 78 -1.27 -11.28 9.36
N ALA A 79 -1.28 -10.80 8.12
CA ALA A 79 -0.10 -10.24 7.45
C ALA A 79 -0.19 -8.71 7.41
N LEU A 80 0.95 -8.05 7.58
CA LEU A 80 1.12 -6.62 7.35
C LEU A 80 1.52 -6.37 5.89
N ALA A 81 0.87 -5.41 5.23
CA ALA A 81 1.06 -5.14 3.82
C ALA A 81 0.96 -3.64 3.50
N LEU A 82 1.34 -3.29 2.27
CA LEU A 82 1.24 -1.95 1.71
C LEU A 82 0.42 -1.94 0.43
N ALA A 83 -0.26 -0.83 0.18
CA ALA A 83 -0.88 -0.49 -1.09
C ALA A 83 -0.52 0.94 -1.46
N PHE A 84 -0.43 1.22 -2.76
CA PHE A 84 0.00 2.50 -3.29
C PHE A 84 -1.07 3.03 -4.23
N PHE A 85 -1.59 4.22 -3.93
CA PHE A 85 -2.68 4.82 -4.70
C PHE A 85 -2.29 6.17 -5.27
N LYS A 86 -2.77 6.46 -6.46
CA LYS A 86 -2.70 7.79 -7.08
C LYS A 86 -4.07 8.34 -7.34
N GLY A 87 -4.12 9.66 -7.46
CA GLY A 87 -5.31 10.39 -7.86
C GLY A 87 -6.01 11.07 -6.69
N SER A 88 -7.31 11.26 -6.84
CA SER A 88 -8.15 11.97 -5.87
C SER A 88 -9.62 11.67 -6.11
N ASP A 89 -10.50 12.01 -5.15
CA ASP A 89 -11.96 11.87 -5.31
C ASP A 89 -12.54 12.67 -6.49
N LYS A 90 -11.75 13.58 -7.09
CA LYS A 90 -12.15 14.34 -8.28
C LYS A 90 -11.70 13.69 -9.58
N GLU A 91 -10.51 13.10 -9.58
CA GLU A 91 -9.85 12.57 -10.79
C GLU A 91 -9.92 11.03 -10.90
N GLY A 92 -10.52 10.41 -9.88
CA GLY A 92 -10.50 8.98 -9.64
C GLY A 92 -9.21 8.53 -8.96
N TRP A 93 -9.29 7.39 -8.30
CA TRP A 93 -8.17 6.74 -7.61
C TRP A 93 -7.71 5.51 -8.37
N GLU A 94 -6.41 5.28 -8.46
CA GLU A 94 -5.80 4.12 -9.12
C GLU A 94 -4.81 3.45 -8.17
N ASN A 95 -4.82 2.12 -8.09
CA ASN A 95 -3.77 1.38 -7.39
C ASN A 95 -2.58 1.16 -8.34
N VAL A 96 -1.43 1.70 -7.98
CA VAL A 96 -0.18 1.65 -8.78
C VAL A 96 0.87 0.70 -8.20
N GLY A 97 0.56 0.07 -7.07
CA GLY A 97 1.48 -0.80 -6.33
C GLY A 97 1.44 -2.25 -6.79
N HIS A 98 2.51 -2.98 -6.51
CA HIS A 98 2.47 -4.44 -6.57
C HIS A 98 1.62 -5.00 -5.41
N HIS A 99 0.89 -6.08 -5.68
CA HIS A 99 0.05 -6.73 -4.69
C HIS A 99 0.79 -7.91 -4.04
N GLY A 100 1.78 -7.59 -3.22
CA GLY A 100 2.57 -8.55 -2.47
C GLY A 100 2.37 -8.38 -0.97
N TRP A 101 2.43 -9.51 -0.26
CA TRP A 101 2.68 -9.50 1.18
C TRP A 101 3.70 -10.60 1.47
N THR A 102 4.54 -10.39 2.48
CA THR A 102 5.46 -11.38 3.00
C THR A 102 5.21 -11.48 4.49
N HIS A 103 5.22 -12.69 5.04
CA HIS A 103 5.08 -12.90 6.46
C HIS A 103 6.26 -13.70 6.99
N TYR A 104 6.78 -13.25 8.12
CA TYR A 104 7.70 -14.01 8.96
C TYR A 104 7.53 -13.55 10.41
N GLU A 105 7.88 -14.41 11.34
CA GLU A 105 7.78 -14.12 12.77
C GLU A 105 9.14 -13.71 13.33
N ASN A 106 9.13 -12.72 14.22
CA ASN A 106 10.28 -12.34 15.04
C ASN A 106 9.77 -11.81 16.38
N ASP A 107 10.27 -12.37 17.48
CA ASP A 107 9.86 -12.03 18.85
C ASP A 107 10.13 -10.55 19.21
N ASN A 108 11.06 -9.90 18.51
CA ASN A 108 11.45 -8.52 18.74
C ASN A 108 10.75 -7.54 17.82
N MET A 109 11.07 -7.59 16.53
CA MET A 109 10.45 -6.75 15.50
C MET A 109 10.52 -7.42 14.12
N THR A 110 9.63 -7.09 13.20
CA THR A 110 9.75 -7.49 11.80
C THR A 110 10.25 -6.32 10.95
N LEU A 111 10.74 -6.62 9.75
CA LEU A 111 11.30 -5.72 8.77
C LEU A 111 10.83 -6.16 7.39
N HIS A 112 10.01 -5.32 6.79
CA HIS A 112 9.58 -5.41 5.41
C HIS A 112 10.09 -4.18 4.65
N ILE A 113 10.52 -4.39 3.42
CA ILE A 113 10.95 -3.33 2.51
C ILE A 113 10.22 -3.53 1.20
N GLU A 114 9.21 -2.69 0.93
CA GLU A 114 8.42 -2.78 -0.30
C GLU A 114 8.78 -1.62 -1.23
N PRO A 115 9.24 -1.89 -2.46
CA PRO A 115 9.48 -0.86 -3.45
C PRO A 115 8.19 -0.48 -4.18
N LEU A 116 8.00 0.81 -4.45
CA LEU A 116 7.19 1.26 -5.57
C LEU A 116 8.13 1.62 -6.71
N ARG A 117 7.96 0.95 -7.86
CA ARG A 117 8.69 1.24 -9.10
C ARG A 117 7.71 1.35 -10.24
N GLU A 118 7.47 2.56 -10.68
CA GLU A 118 6.55 2.85 -11.76
C GLU A 118 7.27 3.56 -12.89
N TYR A 119 7.06 3.09 -14.11
CA TYR A 119 7.66 3.63 -15.31
C TYR A 119 6.59 3.93 -16.35
N ASP A 120 6.79 4.97 -17.14
CA ASP A 120 5.93 5.26 -18.29
C ASP A 120 6.13 4.24 -19.43
N ASN A 121 5.30 4.33 -20.48
CA ASN A 121 5.39 3.46 -21.66
C ASN A 121 6.70 3.58 -22.46
N LYS A 122 7.54 4.56 -22.15
CA LYS A 122 8.86 4.78 -22.76
C LYS A 122 9.99 4.31 -21.83
N GLY A 123 9.66 3.80 -20.64
CA GLY A 123 10.61 3.37 -19.63
C GLY A 123 11.19 4.50 -18.78
N ASN A 124 10.61 5.71 -18.81
CA ASN A 124 11.01 6.76 -17.89
C ASN A 124 10.40 6.50 -16.52
N GLU A 125 11.20 6.68 -15.47
CA GLU A 125 10.74 6.54 -14.08
C GLU A 125 9.73 7.63 -13.74
N LEU A 126 8.56 7.20 -13.27
CA LEU A 126 7.53 8.06 -12.72
C LEU A 126 7.68 8.14 -11.20
N HIS A 127 7.86 6.99 -10.55
CA HIS A 127 8.13 6.88 -9.12
C HIS A 127 9.11 5.75 -8.84
N GLU A 128 10.17 6.03 -8.09
CA GLU A 128 11.00 5.01 -7.45
C GLU A 128 11.28 5.39 -6.00
N PHE A 129 10.63 4.70 -5.07
CA PHE A 129 10.96 4.78 -3.64
C PHE A 129 10.67 3.46 -2.94
N TYR A 130 11.13 3.36 -1.71
CA TYR A 130 11.04 2.16 -0.88
C TYR A 130 10.37 2.53 0.43
N VAL A 131 9.48 1.67 0.90
CA VAL A 131 8.83 1.82 2.19
C VAL A 131 9.31 0.71 3.11
N VAL A 132 9.78 1.11 4.28
CA VAL A 132 10.33 0.27 5.33
C VAL A 132 9.35 0.27 6.47
N PHE A 133 8.83 -0.91 6.80
CA PHE A 133 7.75 -1.03 7.78
C PHE A 133 7.82 -2.37 8.49
N GLY A 134 7.14 -2.48 9.63
CA GLY A 134 7.13 -3.71 10.40
C GLY A 134 6.41 -3.59 11.73
N GLU A 135 6.36 -4.72 12.42
CA GLU A 135 5.75 -4.88 13.74
C GLU A 135 6.81 -4.74 14.83
N VAL A 136 6.44 -4.20 16.00
CA VAL A 136 7.29 -4.08 17.19
C VAL A 136 6.71 -4.96 18.31
N ASN A 137 7.13 -6.21 18.33
CA ASN A 137 6.58 -7.27 19.18
C ASN A 137 7.13 -7.24 20.61
N ASN A 138 8.41 -6.90 20.81
CA ASN A 138 9.01 -6.87 22.15
C ASN A 138 8.71 -5.54 22.86
N PRO A 139 7.98 -5.55 24.01
CA PRO A 139 7.61 -4.34 24.74
C PRO A 139 8.80 -3.55 25.29
N GLY A 140 9.98 -4.18 25.41
CA GLY A 140 11.22 -3.52 25.78
C GLY A 140 11.75 -2.57 24.71
N ILE A 141 11.33 -2.71 23.44
CA ILE A 141 11.65 -1.75 22.39
C ILE A 141 10.73 -0.54 22.55
N VAL A 142 11.32 0.62 22.86
CA VAL A 142 10.61 1.90 23.02
C VAL A 142 10.91 2.89 21.91
N LYS A 143 11.94 2.62 21.10
CA LYS A 143 12.32 3.41 19.95
C LYS A 143 12.73 2.50 18.79
N VAL A 144 12.30 2.85 17.59
CA VAL A 144 12.79 2.26 16.35
C VAL A 144 13.59 3.32 15.62
N GLU A 145 14.75 2.95 15.11
CA GLU A 145 15.56 3.84 14.28
C GLU A 145 15.98 3.14 13.01
N THR A 146 16.10 3.93 11.94
CA THR A 146 16.46 3.47 10.62
C THR A 146 17.59 4.32 10.05
N LYS A 147 18.36 3.74 9.15
CA LYS A 147 19.25 4.49 8.26
C LYS A 147 19.56 3.71 7.00
N THR A 148 20.01 4.39 5.97
CA THR A 148 20.62 3.76 4.80
C THR A 148 22.06 3.31 5.09
N LYS A 149 22.68 2.62 4.13
CA LYS A 149 24.09 2.21 4.24
C LYS A 149 25.04 3.41 4.17
N GLU A 150 24.65 4.43 3.41
CA GLU A 150 25.45 5.63 3.18
C GLU A 150 25.36 6.62 4.34
N GLU A 151 24.25 6.60 5.09
CA GLU A 151 24.03 7.49 6.23
C GLU A 151 24.92 7.13 7.44
N GLU A 152 25.51 8.16 8.04
CA GLU A 152 26.34 7.99 9.25
C GLU A 152 25.50 7.79 10.50
N SER A 153 24.39 8.54 10.63
CA SER A 153 23.50 8.54 11.79
C SER A 153 22.21 7.75 11.53
N PHE A 154 21.64 7.24 12.62
CA PHE A 154 20.29 6.68 12.65
C PHE A 154 19.27 7.79 12.89
N GLU A 155 18.15 7.73 12.19
CA GLU A 155 16.98 8.58 12.41
C GLU A 155 15.85 7.78 13.02
N GLU A 156 15.07 8.42 13.90
CA GLU A 156 13.96 7.77 14.59
C GLU A 156 12.77 7.60 13.64
N ALA A 157 12.24 6.38 13.58
CA ALA A 157 10.97 6.09 12.93
C ALA A 157 9.86 6.10 13.98
N GLU A 158 8.73 6.74 13.66
CA GLU A 158 7.59 6.82 14.58
C GLU A 158 7.04 5.42 14.88
N ILE A 159 6.81 5.13 16.16
CA ILE A 159 6.08 3.93 16.59
C ILE A 159 4.58 4.23 16.58
N ILE A 160 3.90 3.62 15.63
CA ILE A 160 2.46 3.71 15.42
C ILE A 160 1.79 2.68 16.33
N HIS A 161 0.91 3.16 17.21
CA HIS A 161 0.15 2.29 18.10
C HIS A 161 -1.21 2.00 17.47
N HIS A 162 -1.57 0.71 17.38
CA HIS A 162 -2.90 0.32 16.96
C HIS A 162 -3.97 0.84 17.94
N GLN A 163 -5.23 0.90 17.50
CA GLN A 163 -6.33 1.50 18.28
C GLN A 163 -6.51 0.87 19.67
N ASP A 164 -6.25 -0.43 19.80
CA ASP A 164 -6.33 -1.18 21.06
C ASP A 164 -5.02 -1.19 21.87
N LYS A 165 -3.98 -0.51 21.36
CA LYS A 165 -2.61 -0.43 21.91
C LYS A 165 -1.92 -1.77 22.12
N SER A 166 -2.48 -2.88 21.63
CA SER A 166 -1.90 -4.21 21.79
C SER A 166 -0.82 -4.47 20.75
N LYS A 167 -0.98 -3.88 19.57
CA LYS A 167 -0.04 -3.95 18.45
C LYS A 167 0.66 -2.62 18.22
N ARG A 168 1.93 -2.70 17.83
CA ARG A 168 2.79 -1.55 17.56
C ARG A 168 3.48 -1.80 16.23
N TYR A 169 3.59 -0.75 15.44
CA TYR A 169 4.17 -0.79 14.12
C TYR A 169 5.16 0.36 13.97
N TYR A 170 5.96 0.32 12.92
CA TYR A 170 6.75 1.46 12.49
C TYR A 170 6.68 1.59 10.97
N PHE A 171 6.93 2.79 10.48
CA PHE A 171 6.88 3.13 9.07
C PHE A 171 7.96 4.18 8.76
N ASN A 172 8.68 4.00 7.67
CA ASN A 172 9.61 4.98 7.12
C ASN A 172 9.71 4.83 5.59
N ILE A 173 10.08 5.89 4.89
CA ILE A 173 10.37 5.90 3.46
C ILE A 173 11.89 5.98 3.29
N GLY A 174 12.49 4.96 2.66
CA GLY A 174 13.94 4.89 2.50
C GLY A 174 14.42 3.58 1.90
N ARG A 175 15.51 3.66 1.12
CA ARG A 175 16.12 2.50 0.45
C ARG A 175 17.07 1.76 1.39
N GLU A 176 17.22 0.44 1.20
CA GLU A 176 18.30 -0.38 1.79
C GLU A 176 18.54 -0.14 3.29
N SER A 177 17.44 -0.06 4.05
CA SER A 177 17.50 0.39 5.43
C SER A 177 18.01 -0.68 6.38
N ILE A 178 18.90 -0.24 7.26
CA ILE A 178 19.26 -0.91 8.50
C ILE A 178 18.28 -0.40 9.55
N VAL A 179 17.56 -1.31 10.20
CA VAL A 179 16.59 -0.99 11.24
C VAL A 179 17.08 -1.53 12.58
N ARG A 180 16.91 -0.77 13.66
CA ARG A 180 17.21 -1.22 15.01
C ARG A 180 16.13 -0.82 16.00
N GLY A 181 15.88 -1.72 16.96
CA GLY A 181 15.04 -1.46 18.12
C GLY A 181 15.89 -1.16 19.33
N LEU A 182 15.57 -0.08 20.03
CA LEU A 182 16.28 0.35 21.22
C LEU A 182 15.39 0.23 22.46
N SER A 183 16.03 -0.17 23.56
CA SER A 183 15.46 -0.08 24.91
C SER A 183 15.43 1.36 25.43
N GLU A 184 14.80 1.57 26.58
CA GLU A 184 14.75 2.88 27.27
C GLU A 184 16.14 3.41 27.67
N SER A 185 17.10 2.51 27.96
CA SER A 185 18.51 2.87 28.21
C SER A 185 19.31 3.18 26.93
N GLY A 186 18.74 2.93 25.75
CA GLY A 186 19.41 3.07 24.46
C GLY A 186 20.17 1.82 24.00
N ASP A 187 20.06 0.70 24.71
CA ASP A 187 20.66 -0.57 24.28
C ASP A 187 19.91 -1.15 23.08
N VAL A 188 20.64 -1.68 22.10
CA VAL A 188 20.08 -2.34 20.92
C VAL A 188 19.52 -3.72 21.29
N ILE A 189 18.20 -3.88 21.18
CA ILE A 189 17.49 -5.15 21.44
C ILE A 189 17.49 -6.02 20.19
N ASP A 190 17.24 -5.41 19.03
CA ASP A 190 17.23 -6.10 17.74
C ASP A 190 17.77 -5.19 16.63
N ARG A 191 18.33 -5.81 15.60
CA ARG A 191 18.86 -5.11 14.42
C ARG A 191 18.72 -6.00 13.19
N GLN A 192 18.10 -5.44 12.15
CA GLN A 192 17.83 -6.13 10.89
C GLN A 192 18.21 -5.27 9.69
N GLY A 193 18.38 -5.90 8.53
CA GLY A 193 18.85 -5.24 7.30
C GLY A 193 20.36 -4.99 7.27
N GLY A 194 20.84 -4.45 6.14
CA GLY A 194 22.26 -4.26 5.84
C GLY A 194 22.84 -5.32 4.91
#